data_AF-Q979M0-F1
#
_entry.id   AF-Q979M0-F1
#
_cell.length_a   1.000
_cell.length_b   1.000
_cell.length_c   1.000
_cell.angle_alpha   90.00
_cell.angle_beta   90.00
_cell.angle_gamma   90.00
#
_symmetry.space_group_name_H-M   'P 1'
#
loop_
_entity.id
_entity.type
_entity.pdbx_description
1 polymer ?
#
loop_
_entity_poly.entity_id
_entity_poly.type
_entity_poly.pdbx_seq_one_letter_code
_entity_poly.pdbx_strand_id
1 'polypeptide(L)'
;MLDGYIPLLIIIVVLPLALIFGFKILPALGANRYGDNKISLRTEDILKKAAYEDTPPGEDQRYLEPYESGEVAREIWGRPSINQYYIVVLLFVVFDVDMLLLFPWAYDFKSLGLIPFIETLIFLAMPLFAVYYAFKLGYMRWLK
;
A
#
# COMPACT_ATOMS: atom_id res chain seq x y z
N MET A 1 13.11 27.75 10.25
CA MET A 1 12.02 26.80 10.59
C MET A 1 11.24 26.35 9.35
N LEU A 2 11.08 27.18 8.31
CA LEU A 2 10.42 26.79 7.05
C LEU A 2 11.33 26.06 6.05
N ASP A 3 12.65 26.11 6.23
CA ASP A 3 13.62 25.64 5.24
C ASP A 3 13.58 24.13 4.99
N GLY A 4 13.13 23.34 5.98
CA GLY A 4 12.92 21.89 5.85
C GLY A 4 11.65 21.48 5.10
N TYR A 5 10.67 22.39 4.98
CA TYR A 5 9.42 22.10 4.28
C TYR A 5 9.56 22.30 2.76
N ILE A 6 10.54 23.08 2.31
CA ILE A 6 10.81 23.30 0.88
C ILE A 6 11.19 21.96 0.21
N PRO A 7 12.14 21.16 0.72
CA PRO A 7 12.41 19.82 0.19
C PRO A 7 11.17 18.90 0.19
N LEU A 8 10.35 18.95 1.24
CA LEU A 8 9.16 18.11 1.36
C LEU A 8 8.10 18.48 0.31
N LEU A 9 7.86 19.77 0.08
CA LEU A 9 6.99 20.25 -0.99
C LEU A 9 7.52 19.85 -2.37
N ILE A 10 8.83 19.97 -2.59
CA ILE A 10 9.47 19.53 -3.83
C ILE A 10 9.21 18.04 -4.04
N ILE A 11 9.39 17.19 -3.02
CA ILE A 11 9.14 15.74 -3.14
C ILE A 11 7.66 15.46 -3.46
N ILE A 12 6.74 16.10 -2.73
CA ILE A 12 5.29 15.90 -2.94
C ILE A 12 4.86 16.30 -4.35
N VAL A 13 5.53 17.25 -4.99
CA VAL A 13 5.20 17.69 -6.35
C VAL A 13 5.98 16.91 -7.42
N VAL A 14 7.28 16.74 -7.24
CA VAL A 14 8.17 16.10 -8.22
C VAL A 14 7.92 14.60 -8.30
N LEU A 15 7.66 13.91 -7.19
CA LEU A 15 7.45 12.47 -7.19
C LEU A 15 6.21 12.06 -8.01
N PRO A 16 5.01 12.65 -7.81
CA PRO A 16 3.85 12.32 -8.65
C PRO A 16 4.03 12.72 -10.11
N LEU A 17 4.70 13.86 -10.39
CA LEU A 17 4.99 14.27 -11.77
C LEU A 17 5.92 13.27 -12.47
N ALA A 18 6.97 12.82 -11.79
CA ALA A 18 7.88 11.80 -12.30
C ALA A 18 7.15 10.46 -12.53
N LEU A 19 6.25 10.09 -11.63
CA LEU A 19 5.43 8.89 -11.75
C LEU A 19 4.49 8.97 -12.98
N ILE A 20 3.76 10.08 -13.15
CA ILE A 20 2.89 10.33 -14.30
C ILE A 20 3.71 10.32 -15.60
N PHE A 21 4.88 10.94 -15.61
CA PHE A 21 5.79 10.93 -16.75
C PHE A 21 6.25 9.51 -17.09
N GLY A 22 6.60 8.71 -16.08
CA GLY A 22 6.94 7.29 -16.22
C GLY A 22 5.80 6.48 -16.85
N PHE A 23 4.59 6.61 -16.33
CA PHE A 23 3.40 5.94 -16.89
C PHE A 23 3.07 6.36 -18.31
N LYS A 24 3.46 7.57 -18.75
CA LYS A 24 3.28 8.01 -20.15
C LYS A 24 4.36 7.48 -21.08
N ILE A 25 5.60 7.35 -20.60
CA ILE A 25 6.75 6.97 -21.43
C ILE A 25 6.95 5.47 -21.53
N LEU A 26 6.68 4.72 -20.45
CA LEU A 26 6.87 3.27 -20.42
C LEU A 26 6.07 2.54 -21.53
N PRO A 27 4.78 2.83 -21.75
CA PRO A 27 4.03 2.21 -22.86
C PRO A 27 4.58 2.59 -24.24
N ALA A 28 5.04 3.84 -24.40
CA ALA A 28 5.62 4.32 -25.65
C ALA A 28 6.98 3.67 -25.97
N LEU A 29 7.82 3.45 -24.96
CA LEU A 29 9.08 2.69 -25.09
C LEU A 29 8.83 1.20 -25.32
N GLY A 30 7.85 0.61 -24.63
CA GLY A 30 7.46 -0.79 -24.79
C GLY A 30 6.99 -1.12 -26.20
N ALA A 31 6.20 -0.24 -26.81
CA ALA A 31 5.73 -0.38 -28.20
C ALA A 31 6.89 -0.41 -29.22
N ASN A 32 7.98 0.30 -28.96
CA ASN A 32 9.16 0.35 -29.83
C ASN A 32 9.88 -1.01 -29.93
N ARG A 33 9.72 -1.90 -28.93
CA ARG A 33 10.25 -3.27 -28.99
C ARG A 33 9.64 -4.11 -30.12
N TYR A 34 8.47 -3.71 -30.61
CA TYR A 34 7.67 -4.47 -31.56
C TYR A 34 7.56 -3.79 -32.93
N GLY A 35 8.50 -2.89 -33.24
CA GLY A 35 8.64 -2.27 -34.56
C GLY A 35 7.92 -0.93 -34.72
N ASP A 36 7.22 -0.44 -33.69
CA ASP A 36 6.67 0.92 -33.70
C ASP A 36 7.72 1.94 -33.24
N ASN A 37 8.51 2.46 -34.18
CA ASN A 37 9.55 3.46 -33.91
C ASN A 37 8.99 4.86 -33.55
N LYS A 38 7.67 5.02 -33.40
CA LYS A 38 7.03 6.30 -33.07
C LYS A 38 6.72 6.39 -31.58
N ILE A 39 7.46 7.26 -30.89
CA ILE A 39 7.16 7.64 -29.51
C ILE A 39 6.02 8.66 -29.55
N SER A 40 4.80 8.22 -29.22
CA SER A 40 3.66 9.11 -29.00
C SER A 40 3.45 9.35 -27.51
N LEU A 41 3.29 10.62 -27.13
CA LEU A 41 2.98 11.07 -25.77
C LEU A 41 1.52 11.52 -25.61
N ARG A 42 0.70 11.31 -26.64
CA ARG A 42 -0.73 11.62 -26.59
C ARG A 42 -1.45 10.63 -25.68
N THR A 43 -2.37 11.13 -24.87
CA THR A 43 -3.10 10.29 -23.91
C THR A 43 -3.92 9.19 -24.60
N GLU A 44 -4.53 9.51 -25.74
CA GLU A 44 -5.25 8.55 -26.60
C GLU A 44 -4.35 7.37 -27.04
N ASP A 45 -3.18 7.69 -27.59
CA ASP A 45 -2.22 6.70 -28.05
C ASP A 45 -1.62 5.90 -26.88
N ILE A 46 -1.39 6.55 -25.74
CA ILE A 46 -0.89 5.89 -24.52
C ILE A 46 -1.94 4.92 -23.97
N LEU A 47 -3.20 5.33 -23.89
CA LEU A 47 -4.28 4.45 -23.41
C LEU A 47 -4.44 3.25 -24.35
N LYS A 48 -4.35 3.45 -25.67
CA LYS A 48 -4.39 2.35 -26.64
C LYS A 48 -3.21 1.39 -26.48
N LYS A 49 -1.99 1.92 -26.32
CA LYS A 49 -0.76 1.14 -26.08
C LYS A 49 -0.74 0.46 -24.70
N ALA A 50 -1.33 1.08 -23.67
CA ALA A 50 -1.41 0.55 -22.32
C ALA A 50 -2.55 -0.46 -22.13
N ALA A 51 -3.62 -0.35 -22.92
CA ALA A 51 -4.73 -1.29 -22.97
C ALA A 51 -4.40 -2.58 -23.73
N TYR A 52 -3.14 -2.76 -24.17
CA TYR A 52 -2.63 -3.94 -24.86
C TYR A 52 -3.37 -4.35 -26.14
N GLU A 53 -4.14 -3.45 -26.74
CA GLU A 53 -4.93 -3.77 -27.94
C GLU A 53 -4.03 -4.01 -29.18
N ASP A 54 -2.85 -3.37 -29.23
CA ASP A 54 -1.95 -3.37 -30.39
C ASP A 54 -0.48 -3.80 -30.10
N THR A 55 -0.13 -4.16 -28.87
CA THR A 55 1.19 -4.76 -28.54
C THR A 55 1.14 -6.24 -28.86
N PRO A 56 2.13 -6.82 -29.56
CA PRO A 56 1.90 -7.87 -30.52
C PRO A 56 1.17 -9.03 -29.91
N PRO A 57 0.03 -9.38 -30.50
CA PRO A 57 -0.74 -10.50 -30.04
C PRO A 57 0.11 -11.74 -30.31
N GLY A 58 0.29 -12.59 -29.30
CA GLY A 58 0.21 -14.00 -29.65
C GLY A 58 -1.12 -14.17 -30.40
N GLU A 59 -1.19 -15.00 -31.44
CA GLU A 59 -2.42 -15.18 -32.25
C GLU A 59 -3.68 -15.44 -31.40
N ASP A 60 -3.48 -15.83 -30.14
CA ASP A 60 -4.47 -16.16 -29.14
C ASP A 60 -4.61 -15.08 -28.05
N GLN A 61 -5.85 -14.85 -27.58
CA GLN A 61 -6.21 -13.85 -26.56
C GLN A 61 -5.83 -14.25 -25.12
N ARG A 62 -5.23 -15.42 -24.91
CA ARG A 62 -4.82 -15.97 -23.60
C ARG A 62 -3.98 -15.02 -22.71
N TYR A 63 -3.28 -14.06 -23.29
CA TYR A 63 -2.48 -13.08 -22.52
C TYR A 63 -3.34 -12.04 -21.79
N LEU A 64 -4.63 -11.93 -22.10
CA LEU A 64 -5.59 -11.08 -21.41
C LEU A 64 -6.32 -11.80 -20.27
N GLU A 65 -6.19 -13.12 -20.18
CA GLU A 65 -6.86 -13.93 -19.17
C GLU A 65 -6.09 -13.87 -17.83
N PRO A 66 -6.79 -13.95 -16.68
CA PRO A 66 -6.13 -14.06 -15.38
C PRO A 66 -5.16 -15.24 -15.34
N TYR A 67 -3.99 -15.02 -14.73
CA TYR A 67 -2.99 -16.06 -14.60
C TYR A 67 -3.47 -17.17 -13.65
N GLU A 68 -3.74 -18.35 -14.21
CA GLU A 68 -4.19 -19.54 -13.47
C GLU A 68 -3.36 -20.78 -13.83
N SER A 69 -2.07 -20.59 -14.17
CA SER A 69 -1.15 -21.67 -14.54
C SER A 69 -1.66 -22.59 -15.67
N GLY A 70 -2.50 -22.06 -16.58
CA GLY A 70 -3.08 -22.80 -17.71
C GLY A 70 -4.47 -23.37 -17.46
N GLU A 71 -5.03 -23.21 -16.26
CA GLU A 71 -6.43 -23.50 -15.96
C GLU A 71 -7.34 -22.33 -16.35
N VAL A 72 -8.63 -22.60 -16.57
CA VAL A 72 -9.63 -21.56 -16.80
C VAL A 72 -9.95 -20.89 -15.46
N ALA A 73 -9.80 -19.56 -15.40
CA ALA A 73 -10.11 -18.78 -14.22
C ALA A 73 -11.55 -19.05 -13.75
N ARG A 74 -11.67 -19.64 -12.56
CA ARG A 74 -12.96 -19.78 -11.88
C ARG A 74 -13.11 -18.62 -10.93
N GLU A 75 -14.28 -17.98 -10.96
CA GLU A 75 -14.69 -17.17 -9.83
C GLU A 75 -14.74 -18.08 -8.60
N ILE A 76 -13.86 -17.83 -7.62
CA ILE A 76 -13.84 -18.60 -6.38
C ILE A 76 -15.08 -18.19 -5.59
N TRP A 77 -16.16 -18.98 -5.71
CA TRP A 77 -17.35 -18.88 -4.86
C TRP A 77 -17.04 -19.47 -3.49
N GLY A 78 -16.31 -18.71 -2.69
CA GLY A 78 -16.02 -19.02 -1.30
C GLY A 78 -15.70 -17.72 -0.60
N ARG A 79 -16.53 -17.32 0.38
CA ARG A 79 -16.32 -16.09 1.16
C ARG A 79 -14.86 -16.05 1.61
N PRO A 80 -14.03 -15.08 1.16
CA PRO A 80 -12.69 -14.96 1.70
C PRO A 80 -12.84 -14.77 3.21
N SER A 81 -11.98 -15.44 3.97
CA SER A 81 -11.84 -15.33 5.41
C SER A 81 -11.35 -13.91 5.77
N ILE A 82 -12.21 -12.92 5.60
CA ILE A 82 -11.93 -11.49 5.81
C ILE A 82 -11.89 -11.16 7.31
N ASN A 83 -12.53 -11.99 8.14
CA ASN A 83 -12.74 -11.69 9.56
C ASN A 83 -11.42 -11.50 10.33
N GLN A 84 -10.36 -12.24 9.97
CA GLN A 84 -9.05 -12.12 10.60
C GLN A 84 -8.37 -10.79 10.22
N TYR A 85 -8.41 -10.41 8.94
CA TYR A 85 -7.84 -9.14 8.47
C TYR A 85 -8.53 -7.95 9.13
N TYR A 86 -9.85 -8.01 9.33
CA TYR A 86 -10.60 -6.97 10.01
C TYR A 86 -10.07 -6.72 11.43
N ILE A 87 -9.88 -7.77 12.22
CA ILE A 87 -9.42 -7.64 13.61
C ILE A 87 -7.99 -7.13 13.69
N VAL A 88 -7.11 -7.59 12.79
CA VAL A 88 -5.72 -7.11 12.72
C VAL A 88 -5.68 -5.63 12.35
N VAL A 89 -6.45 -5.19 11.34
CA VAL A 89 -6.52 -3.78 10.94
C VAL A 89 -7.11 -2.91 12.04
N LEU A 90 -8.17 -3.38 12.71
CA LEU A 90 -8.78 -2.65 13.82
C LEU A 90 -7.79 -2.43 14.98
N LEU A 91 -7.06 -3.48 15.38
CA LEU A 91 -6.01 -3.39 16.40
C LEU A 91 -4.87 -2.47 15.97
N PHE A 92 -4.48 -2.51 14.70
CA PHE A 92 -3.46 -1.63 14.13
C PHE A 92 -3.86 -0.15 14.24
N VAL A 93 -5.09 0.20 13.84
CA VAL A 93 -5.58 1.59 13.90
C VAL A 93 -5.62 2.12 15.34
N VAL A 94 -6.07 1.29 16.30
CA VAL A 94 -6.08 1.69 17.71
C VAL A 94 -4.66 1.92 18.22
N PHE A 95 -3.74 1.00 17.93
CA PHE A 95 -2.34 1.10 18.34
C PHE A 95 -1.63 2.30 17.69
N ASP A 96 -1.96 2.64 16.44
CA ASP A 96 -1.39 3.80 15.74
C ASP A 96 -1.79 5.12 16.40
N VAL A 97 -3.05 5.23 16.84
CA VAL A 97 -3.51 6.39 17.63
C VAL A 97 -2.79 6.48 18.97
N ASP A 98 -2.58 5.36 19.65
CA ASP A 98 -1.83 5.33 20.90
C ASP A 98 -0.38 5.80 20.71
N MET A 99 0.26 5.42 19.61
CA MET A 99 1.61 5.89 19.26
C MET A 99 1.67 7.39 19.00
N LEU A 100 0.63 7.98 18.41
CA LEU A 100 0.53 9.43 18.25
C LEU A 100 0.50 10.16 19.60
N LEU A 101 -0.21 9.60 20.58
CA LEU A 101 -0.29 10.16 21.93
C LEU A 101 1.03 10.06 22.71
N LEU A 102 1.90 9.13 22.35
CA LEU A 102 3.23 8.99 22.95
C LEU A 102 4.23 10.04 22.43
N PHE A 103 4.01 10.67 21.27
CA PHE A 103 4.97 11.64 20.72
C PHE A 103 5.24 12.84 21.64
N PRO A 104 4.23 13.55 22.19
CA PRO A 104 4.47 14.67 23.10
C PRO A 104 5.20 14.24 24.37
N TRP A 105 4.82 13.08 24.93
CA TRP A 105 5.49 12.52 26.11
C TRP A 105 6.95 12.15 25.82
N ALA A 106 7.22 11.54 24.67
CA ALA A 106 8.56 11.14 24.25
C ALA A 106 9.46 12.35 23.96
N TYR A 107 8.88 13.43 23.42
CA TYR A 107 9.59 14.68 23.12
C TYR A 107 10.12 15.34 24.41
N ASP A 108 9.28 15.45 25.45
CA ASP A 108 9.64 16.10 26.72
C ASP A 108 9.97 15.12 27.86
N PHE A 109 10.32 13.87 27.53
CA PHE A 109 10.51 12.78 28.49
C PHE A 109 11.42 13.14 29.68
N LYS A 110 12.51 13.87 29.42
CA LYS A 110 13.51 14.23 30.44
C LYS A 110 13.00 15.19 31.51
N SER A 111 12.01 16.03 31.21
CA SER A 111 11.47 17.04 32.12
C SER A 111 10.25 16.58 32.94
N LEU A 112 9.63 15.47 32.55
CA LEU A 112 8.34 15.02 33.09
C LEU A 112 8.44 14.25 34.42
N GLY A 113 9.62 13.73 34.77
CA GLY A 113 9.83 12.97 36.01
C GLY A 113 9.20 11.57 35.97
N LEU A 114 9.09 10.92 37.15
CA LEU A 114 8.69 9.51 37.25
C LEU A 114 7.18 9.25 37.11
N ILE A 115 6.33 10.22 37.44
CA ILE A 115 4.87 10.02 37.41
C ILE A 115 4.37 9.80 35.97
N PRO A 116 4.67 10.68 34.99
CA PRO A 116 4.21 10.48 33.62
C PRO A 116 4.87 9.26 32.95
N PHE A 117 6.03 8.81 33.45
CA PHE A 117 6.65 7.56 33.00
C PHE A 117 5.80 6.34 33.38
N ILE A 118 5.31 6.27 34.63
CA ILE A 118 4.45 5.16 35.09
C ILE A 118 3.10 5.20 34.38
N GLU A 119 2.49 6.39 34.25
CA GLU A 119 1.22 6.56 33.53
C GLU A 119 1.34 6.08 32.07
N THR A 120 2.44 6.42 31.40
CA THR A 120 2.73 5.96 30.03
C THR A 120 2.94 4.46 29.95
N LEU A 121 3.58 3.85 30.94
CA LEU A 121 3.76 2.40 31.00
C LEU A 121 2.42 1.67 31.15
N ILE A 122 1.52 2.20 31.98
CA ILE A 122 0.15 1.68 32.12
C ILE A 122 -0.63 1.86 30.82
N PHE A 123 -0.50 3.02 30.18
CA PHE A 123 -1.11 3.31 28.89
C PHE A 123 -0.67 2.31 27.82
N LEU A 124 0.63 2.02 27.71
CA LEU A 124 1.19 1.02 26.79
C LEU A 124 0.74 -0.42 27.13
N ALA A 125 0.53 -0.74 28.41
CA ALA A 125 0.09 -2.07 28.81
C ALA A 125 -1.37 -2.36 28.40
N MET A 126 -2.21 -1.33 28.27
CA MET A 126 -3.62 -1.47 27.90
C MET A 126 -3.84 -2.10 26.50
N PRO A 127 -3.28 -1.55 25.40
CA PRO A 127 -3.43 -2.17 24.07
C PRO A 127 -2.70 -3.51 23.97
N LEU A 128 -1.59 -3.71 24.70
CA LEU A 128 -0.93 -5.02 24.78
C LEU A 128 -1.84 -6.08 25.39
N PHE A 129 -2.63 -5.72 26.40
CA PHE A 129 -3.63 -6.62 26.98
C PHE A 129 -4.76 -6.94 25.97
N ALA A 130 -5.21 -5.95 25.19
CA ALA A 130 -6.20 -6.16 24.13
C ALA A 130 -5.69 -7.15 23.05
N VAL A 131 -4.44 -7.00 22.62
CA VAL A 131 -3.79 -7.93 21.67
C VAL A 131 -3.67 -9.33 22.27
N TYR A 132 -3.23 -9.42 23.53
CA TYR A 132 -3.14 -10.70 24.24
C TYR A 132 -4.50 -11.39 24.35
N TYR A 133 -5.56 -10.63 24.65
CA TYR A 133 -6.93 -11.15 24.71
C TYR A 133 -7.42 -11.65 23.35
N ALA A 134 -7.22 -10.86 22.27
CA ALA A 134 -7.54 -11.27 20.91
C ALA A 134 -6.77 -12.53 20.47
N PHE A 135 -5.52 -12.68 20.92
CA PHE A 135 -4.72 -13.88 20.69
C PHE A 135 -5.33 -15.10 21.39
N LYS A 136 -5.72 -14.97 22.65
CA LYS A 136 -6.33 -16.05 23.44
C LYS A 136 -7.66 -16.53 22.86
N LEU A 137 -8.45 -15.64 22.29
CA LEU A 137 -9.71 -15.97 21.61
C LEU A 137 -9.52 -16.64 20.24
N GLY A 138 -8.28 -16.67 19.73
CA GLY A 138 -7.97 -17.28 18.44
C GLY A 138 -8.39 -16.42 17.24
N TYR A 139 -8.71 -15.15 17.44
CA TYR A 139 -9.03 -14.22 16.35
C TYR A 139 -7.85 -13.94 15.41
N MET A 140 -6.63 -14.14 15.90
CA MET A 140 -5.39 -14.06 15.11
C MET A 140 -4.90 -15.44 14.61
N ARG A 141 -5.74 -16.49 14.65
CA ARG A 141 -5.37 -17.79 14.08
C ARG A 141 -5.65 -17.79 12.58
N TRP A 142 -4.59 -18.01 11.82
CA TRP A 142 -4.69 -18.33 10.40
C TRP A 142 -5.16 -19.78 10.28
N LEU A 143 -6.36 -19.98 9.73
CA LEU A 143 -6.80 -21.32 9.32
C LEU A 143 -5.80 -21.82 8.28
N LYS A 144 -5.32 -23.06 8.46
CA LYS A 144 -4.56 -23.80 7.45
C LYS A 144 -5.51 -24.29 6.36
#